data_AF-A0A2X1QLN5-F1
#
_entry.id   AF-A0A2X1QLN5-F1
#
_cell.length_a   1.000
_cell.length_b   1.000
_cell.length_c   1.000
_cell.angle_alpha   90.00
_cell.angle_beta   90.00
_cell.angle_gamma   90.00
#
_symmetry.space_group_name_H-M   'P 1'
#
loop_
_entity.id
_entity.type
_entity.pdbx_description
1 polymer ?
#
loop_
_entity_poly.entity_id
_entity_poly.type
_entity_poly.pdbx_seq_one_letter_code
_entity_poly.pdbx_strand_id
1 'polypeptide(L)'
;MAYGVPLVMNFTLAIPYIFINGIMLGIAWYLTVIGVLPRVAGVSTPAGMPIIISGFMQGSWKIGRIPIYRTFCAICRMVFLLQTADLVACREENQTDTIECSLKKCQQRQFSHGGEDVKY
;
A
#
# COMPACT_ATOMS: atom_id res chain seq x y z
N MET A 1 -10.68 3.03 -2.59
CA MET A 1 -9.67 3.17 -1.52
C MET A 1 -8.31 3.68 -2.02
N ALA A 2 -8.22 4.29 -3.20
CA ALA A 2 -6.94 4.72 -3.77
C ALA A 2 -6.41 6.06 -3.24
N TYR A 3 -7.22 6.80 -2.47
CA TYR A 3 -6.97 8.21 -2.13
C TYR A 3 -6.70 8.48 -0.64
N GLY A 4 -6.76 7.47 0.24
CA GLY A 4 -6.54 7.67 1.69
C GLY A 4 -5.04 7.83 2.03
N VAL A 5 -4.23 6.89 1.57
CA VAL A 5 -2.78 7.08 1.37
C VAL A 5 -2.58 7.27 -0.13
N PRO A 6 -1.79 8.27 -0.60
CA PRO A 6 -1.64 8.56 -2.02
C PRO A 6 -0.82 7.47 -2.73
N LEU A 7 -1.39 6.27 -2.85
CA LEU A 7 -0.83 5.10 -3.51
C LEU A 7 -0.54 5.35 -4.99
N VAL A 8 -1.36 6.20 -5.63
CA VAL A 8 -1.23 6.57 -7.04
C VAL A 8 -0.30 7.76 -7.24
N MET A 9 -0.19 8.66 -6.26
CA MET A 9 0.61 9.88 -6.37
C MET A 9 2.04 9.72 -5.83
N ASN A 10 2.30 8.65 -5.08
CA ASN A 10 3.62 8.30 -4.55
C ASN A 10 4.22 7.13 -5.35
N PHE A 11 5.16 7.44 -6.26
CA PHE A 11 5.83 6.44 -7.10
C PHE A 11 6.55 5.36 -6.29
N THR A 12 7.07 5.69 -5.10
CA THR A 12 7.75 4.74 -4.20
C THR A 12 6.81 3.64 -3.71
N LEU A 13 5.52 3.95 -3.51
CA LEU A 13 4.49 2.99 -3.12
C LEU A 13 3.79 2.35 -4.34
N ALA A 14 3.72 3.07 -5.47
CA ALA A 14 3.07 2.60 -6.69
C ALA A 14 3.83 1.47 -7.40
N ILE A 15 5.17 1.57 -7.48
CA ILE A 15 6.03 0.57 -8.12
C ILE A 15 5.82 -0.84 -7.54
N PRO A 16 5.97 -1.07 -6.22
CA PRO A 16 5.79 -2.41 -5.66
C PRO A 16 4.35 -2.92 -5.84
N TYR A 17 3.36 -2.03 -5.78
CA TYR A 17 1.97 -2.41 -6.01
C TYR A 17 1.75 -2.97 -7.44
N ILE A 18 2.24 -2.28 -8.47
CA ILE A 18 2.06 -2.70 -9.87
C ILE A 18 2.83 -3.99 -10.15
N PHE A 19 4.09 -4.08 -9.71
CA PHE A 19 4.91 -5.27 -9.91
C PHE A 19 4.29 -6.52 -9.30
N ILE A 20 3.81 -6.46 -8.06
CA ILE A 20 3.26 -7.63 -7.39
C ILE A 20 1.92 -8.06 -8.02
N ASN A 21 1.06 -7.11 -8.43
CA ASN A 21 -0.16 -7.45 -9.15
C ASN A 21 0.13 -8.10 -10.51
N GLY A 22 1.17 -7.65 -11.22
CA GLY A 22 1.62 -8.24 -12.48
C GLY A 22 2.12 -9.69 -12.31
N ILE A 23 2.95 -9.93 -11.29
CA ILE A 23 3.45 -11.29 -10.97
C ILE A 23 2.28 -12.21 -10.60
N MET A 24 1.34 -11.74 -9.78
CA MET A 24 0.16 -12.51 -9.40
C MET A 24 -0.74 -12.86 -10.59
N LEU A 25 -0.88 -11.95 -11.56
CA LEU A 25 -1.59 -12.20 -12.80
C LEU A 25 -0.89 -13.29 -13.65
N GLY A 26 0.44 -13.22 -13.76
CA GLY A 26 1.24 -14.23 -14.45
C GLY A 26 1.10 -15.62 -13.83
N ILE A 27 1.15 -15.71 -12.49
CA ILE A 27 0.94 -16.96 -11.76
C ILE A 27 -0.47 -17.51 -12.00
N ALA A 28 -1.49 -16.64 -11.95
CA ALA A 28 -2.87 -17.04 -12.21
C ALA A 28 -3.07 -17.57 -13.64
N TRP A 29 -2.44 -16.93 -14.63
CA TRP A 29 -2.44 -17.42 -16.01
C TRP A 29 -1.77 -18.78 -16.14
N TYR A 30 -0.59 -18.96 -15.53
CA TYR A 30 0.12 -20.24 -15.55
C TYR A 30 -0.70 -21.38 -14.92
N LEU A 31 -1.35 -21.11 -13.78
CA LEU A 31 -2.28 -22.04 -13.12
C LEU A 31 -3.50 -22.39 -14.00
N THR A 32 -3.91 -21.49 -14.89
CA THR A 32 -4.99 -21.73 -15.86
C THR A 32 -4.52 -22.62 -17.01
N VAL A 33 -3.25 -22.48 -17.46
CA VAL A 33 -2.66 -23.31 -18.53
C VAL A 33 -2.45 -24.75 -18.08
N ILE A 34 -2.05 -24.99 -16.82
CA ILE A 34 -1.84 -26.35 -16.27
C ILE A 34 -3.19 -27.08 -16.02
N GLY A 35 -4.34 -26.43 -16.26
CA GLY A 35 -5.65 -27.05 -16.08
C GLY A 35 -6.07 -27.24 -14.63
N VAL A 36 -5.38 -26.58 -13.69
CA VAL A 36 -5.78 -26.56 -12.26
C VAL A 36 -7.05 -25.74 -12.07
N LEU A 37 -7.21 -24.65 -12.84
CA LEU A 37 -8.49 -23.97 -13.01
C LEU A 37 -9.12 -24.36 -14.36
N PRO A 38 -10.36 -24.85 -14.39
CA PRO A 38 -11.13 -24.83 -15.63
C PRO A 38 -11.29 -23.38 -16.07
N ARG A 39 -11.21 -23.16 -17.39
CA ARG A 39 -11.51 -21.84 -17.98
C ARG A 39 -12.87 -21.39 -17.45
N VAL A 40 -12.92 -20.16 -16.94
CA VAL A 40 -14.15 -19.48 -16.52
C VAL A 40 -15.25 -19.79 -17.54
N ALA A 41 -16.34 -20.40 -17.12
CA ALA A 41 -17.37 -20.98 -17.99
C ALA A 41 -18.27 -19.90 -18.66
N GLY A 42 -17.72 -18.74 -19.03
CA GLY A 42 -18.49 -17.60 -19.53
C GLY A 42 -19.38 -16.91 -18.48
N VAL A 43 -19.42 -17.41 -17.24
CA VAL A 43 -20.10 -16.76 -16.12
C VAL A 43 -19.24 -15.59 -15.64
N SER A 44 -19.56 -14.38 -16.08
CA SER A 44 -18.99 -13.15 -15.57
C SER A 44 -19.54 -12.89 -14.18
N THR A 45 -18.84 -13.34 -13.15
CA THR A 45 -19.17 -13.03 -11.77
C THR A 45 -19.02 -11.52 -11.54
N PRO A 46 -20.08 -10.79 -11.14
CA PRO A 46 -19.98 -9.36 -10.87
C PRO A 46 -18.90 -9.06 -9.83
N ALA A 47 -18.18 -7.96 -10.00
CA ALA A 47 -17.05 -7.54 -9.15
C ALA A 47 -17.40 -7.23 -7.67
N GLY A 48 -18.62 -7.54 -7.22
CA GLY A 48 -19.08 -7.43 -5.84
C GLY A 48 -19.53 -8.74 -5.20
N MET A 49 -19.47 -9.88 -5.92
CA MET A 49 -19.81 -11.17 -5.31
C MET A 49 -18.72 -11.63 -4.33
N PRO A 50 -19.08 -12.17 -3.17
CA PRO A 50 -18.11 -12.69 -2.23
C PRO A 50 -17.30 -13.83 -2.87
N ILE A 51 -16.00 -13.83 -2.59
CA ILE A 51 -14.98 -14.70 -3.22
C ILE A 51 -15.34 -16.19 -3.16
N ILE A 52 -16.06 -16.59 -2.11
CA ILE A 52 -16.47 -17.98 -1.90
C ILE A 52 -17.62 -18.36 -2.85
N ILE A 53 -18.62 -17.50 -3.02
CA ILE A 53 -19.80 -17.75 -3.86
C ILE A 53 -19.42 -17.70 -5.34
N SER A 54 -18.53 -16.76 -5.71
CA SER A 54 -18.00 -16.66 -7.07
C SER A 54 -17.19 -17.90 -7.48
N GLY A 55 -16.39 -18.47 -6.57
CA GLY A 55 -15.65 -19.72 -6.81
C GLY A 55 -16.53 -20.97 -6.89
N PHE A 56 -17.66 -20.99 -6.17
CA PHE A 56 -18.62 -22.10 -6.21
C PHE A 56 -19.49 -22.07 -7.47
N MET A 57 -19.97 -20.89 -7.89
CA MET A 57 -20.77 -20.72 -9.12
C MET A 57 -20.00 -21.11 -10.39
N GLN A 58 -18.67 -21.05 -10.36
CA GLN A 58 -17.82 -21.48 -11.46
C GLN A 58 -17.69 -23.02 -11.56
N GLY A 59 -18.36 -23.78 -10.68
CA GLY A 59 -18.66 -25.19 -10.89
C GLY A 59 -17.60 -26.18 -10.41
N SER A 60 -16.59 -25.78 -9.61
CA SER A 60 -15.65 -26.76 -9.03
C SER A 60 -15.05 -26.33 -7.69
N TRP A 61 -15.03 -27.25 -6.71
CA TRP A 61 -14.34 -27.08 -5.41
C TRP A 61 -12.86 -26.70 -5.56
N LYS A 62 -12.19 -27.17 -6.62
CA LYS A 62 -10.79 -26.82 -6.92
C LYS A 62 -10.59 -25.33 -7.23
N ILE A 63 -11.60 -24.65 -7.77
CA ILE A 63 -11.56 -23.23 -8.15
C ILE A 63 -11.64 -22.33 -6.92
N GLY A 64 -12.26 -22.77 -5.83
CA GLY A 64 -12.40 -21.96 -4.61
C GLY A 64 -11.07 -21.67 -3.88
N ARG A 65 -10.04 -22.54 -4.02
CA ARG A 65 -8.79 -22.42 -3.24
C ARG A 65 -7.87 -21.30 -3.71
N ILE A 66 -7.77 -21.08 -5.01
CA ILE A 66 -6.84 -20.09 -5.60
C ILE A 66 -7.27 -18.63 -5.33
N PRO A 67 -8.56 -18.27 -5.39
CA PRO A 67 -9.06 -16.98 -4.94
C PRO A 67 -8.79 -16.70 -3.45
N ILE A 68 -8.88 -17.72 -2.59
CA ILE A 68 -8.54 -17.60 -1.16
C ILE A 68 -7.07 -17.19 -1.00
N TYR A 69 -6.16 -17.89 -1.68
CA TYR A 69 -4.72 -17.58 -1.64
C TYR A 69 -4.43 -16.17 -2.18
N ARG A 70 -5.03 -15.81 -3.34
CA ARG A 70 -4.87 -14.48 -3.93
C ARG A 70 -5.38 -13.37 -3.01
N THR A 71 -6.48 -13.61 -2.29
CA THR A 71 -7.05 -12.66 -1.33
C THR A 71 -6.17 -12.54 -0.09
N PHE A 72 -5.66 -13.66 0.43
CA PHE A 72 -4.71 -13.65 1.53
C PHE A 72 -3.44 -12.88 1.18
N CYS A 73 -2.85 -13.12 0.01
CA CYS A 73 -1.72 -12.34 -0.49
C CYS A 73 -2.08 -10.86 -0.68
N ALA A 74 -3.30 -10.52 -1.10
CA ALA A 74 -3.74 -9.13 -1.18
C ALA A 74 -3.79 -8.45 0.20
N ILE A 75 -4.25 -9.16 1.23
CA ILE A 75 -4.25 -8.68 2.62
C ILE A 75 -2.81 -8.50 3.12
N CYS A 76 -1.93 -9.49 2.90
CA CYS A 76 -0.52 -9.38 3.29
C CYS A 76 0.18 -8.20 2.61
N ARG A 77 -0.06 -7.97 1.31
CA ARG A 77 0.46 -6.80 0.60
C ARG A 77 -0.07 -5.50 1.20
N MET A 78 -1.34 -5.47 1.58
CA MET A 78 -1.94 -4.29 2.21
C MET A 78 -1.28 -3.98 3.55
N VAL A 79 -1.11 -4.98 4.41
CA VAL A 79 -0.46 -4.81 5.72
C VAL A 79 1.00 -4.39 5.55
N PHE A 80 1.74 -5.02 4.62
CA PHE A 80 3.14 -4.67 4.36
C PHE A 80 3.29 -3.25 3.81
N LEU A 81 2.44 -2.86 2.85
CA LEU A 81 2.50 -1.53 2.26
C LEU A 81 2.09 -0.46 3.28
N LEU A 82 1.12 -0.76 4.14
CA LEU A 82 0.73 0.12 5.25
C LEU A 82 1.91 0.33 6.21
N GLN A 83 2.60 -0.73 6.61
CA GLN A 83 3.81 -0.62 7.43
C GLN A 83 4.88 0.25 6.78
N THR A 84 5.09 0.15 5.45
CA THR A 84 6.04 1.03 4.77
C THR A 84 5.58 2.48 4.71
N ALA A 85 4.27 2.73 4.59
CA ALA A 85 3.70 4.08 4.60
C ALA A 85 3.80 4.72 6.00
N ASP A 86 3.51 3.96 7.05
CA ASP A 86 3.64 4.41 8.44
C ASP A 86 5.09 4.75 8.80
N LEU A 87 6.06 3.94 8.37
CA LEU A 87 7.49 4.21 8.60
C LEU A 87 7.97 5.51 7.94
N VAL A 88 7.46 5.82 6.75
CA VAL A 88 7.80 7.07 6.05
C VAL A 88 7.19 8.27 6.77
N ALA A 89 5.92 8.17 7.19
CA ALA A 89 5.26 9.24 7.96
C ALA A 89 5.97 9.51 9.30
N CYS A 90 6.39 8.46 10.03
CA CYS A 90 7.17 8.63 11.26
C CYS A 90 8.53 9.30 11.03
N ARG A 91 9.15 9.08 9.86
CA ARG A 91 10.44 9.73 9.53
C ARG A 91 10.25 11.22 9.27
N GLU A 92 9.16 11.61 8.63
CA GLU A 92 8.83 13.01 8.31
C GLU A 92 8.48 13.80 9.58
N GLU A 93 7.79 13.18 10.54
CA GLU A 93 7.51 13.78 11.86
C GLU A 93 8.82 14.10 12.60
N ASN A 94 9.72 13.12 12.75
CA ASN A 94 10.98 13.31 13.46
C ASN A 94 11.92 14.35 12.82
N GLN A 95 11.89 14.47 11.48
CA GLN A 95 12.63 15.53 10.77
C GLN A 95 12.02 16.91 11.04
N THR A 96 10.69 17.00 11.05
CA THR A 96 9.96 18.25 11.32
C THR A 96 10.23 18.73 12.75
N ASP A 97 10.22 17.82 13.75
CA ASP A 97 10.53 18.13 15.15
C ASP A 97 11.98 18.62 15.35
N THR A 98 12.92 17.99 14.63
CA THR A 98 14.34 18.38 14.68
C THR A 98 14.56 19.77 14.07
N ILE A 99 13.84 20.09 13.00
CA ILE A 99 13.88 21.40 12.33
C ILE A 99 13.23 22.46 13.23
N GLU A 100 12.06 22.20 13.80
CA GLU A 100 11.37 23.09 14.76
C GLU A 100 12.23 23.38 16.00
N CYS A 101 12.87 22.36 16.57
CA CYS A 101 13.80 22.49 17.70
C CYS A 101 15.04 23.33 17.34
N SER A 102 15.56 23.15 16.13
CA SER A 102 16.70 23.91 15.61
C SER A 102 16.34 25.37 15.32
N LEU A 103 15.14 25.64 14.77
CA LEU A 103 14.64 26.99 14.52
C LEU A 103 14.39 27.76 15.81
N LYS A 104 13.77 27.11 16.82
CA LYS A 104 13.62 27.74 18.15
C LYS A 104 14.96 28.08 18.79
N LYS A 105 15.98 27.22 18.69
CA LYS A 105 17.33 27.51 19.19
C LYS A 105 18.02 28.64 18.41
N CYS A 106 17.87 28.68 17.09
CA CYS A 106 18.39 29.77 16.27
C CYS A 106 17.70 31.11 16.58
N GLN A 107 16.38 31.11 16.76
CA GLN A 107 15.60 32.30 17.12
C GLN A 107 15.91 32.79 18.53
N GLN A 108 16.13 31.88 19.49
CA GLN A 108 16.61 32.20 20.83
C GLN A 108 18.04 32.78 20.82
N ARG A 109 18.95 32.25 19.98
CA ARG A 109 20.30 32.83 19.81
C ARG A 109 20.28 34.21 19.16
N GLN A 110 19.38 34.48 18.21
CA GLN A 110 19.24 35.82 17.63
C GLN A 110 18.69 36.84 18.64
N PHE A 111 17.73 36.45 19.48
CA PHE A 111 17.23 37.30 20.57
C PHE A 111 18.30 37.56 21.64
N SER A 112 19.20 36.61 21.88
CA SER A 112 20.30 36.77 22.85
C SER A 112 21.42 37.70 22.35
N HIS A 113 21.63 37.85 21.05
CA HIS A 113 22.59 38.81 20.48
C HIS A 113 21.97 40.19 20.21
N GLY A 114 20.68 40.27 19.85
CA GLY A 114 19.98 41.55 19.63
C GLY A 114 19.66 42.35 20.91
N GLY A 115 19.92 41.78 22.09
CA GLY A 115 19.73 42.44 23.39
C GLY A 115 20.93 43.28 23.86
N GLU A 116 22.08 43.22 23.18
CA GLU A 116 23.27 44.02 23.53
C GLU A 116 23.39 45.35 22.76
N ASP A 117 22.55 45.59 21.74
CA ASP A 117 22.67 46.75 20.82
C ASP A 117 21.62 47.88 21.04
N VAL A 118 20.88 47.88 22.16
CA VAL A 118 19.96 48.98 22.52
C VAL A 118 20.39 49.62 23.84
N LYS A 119 21.40 50.48 23.77
CA LYS A 119 21.64 51.54 24.75
C LYS A 119 21.57 52.89 24.05
N TYR A 120 20.43 53.56 24.18
CA TYR A 120 20.32 55.01 24.04
C TYR A 120 19.75 55.56 25.34
#